data_AF-A0A9X1Z1J4-F1
#
_entry.id   AF-A0A9X1Z1J4-F1
#
_cell.length_a   1.000
_cell.length_b   1.000
_cell.length_c   1.000
_cell.angle_alpha   90.00
_cell.angle_beta   90.00
_cell.angle_gamma   90.00
#
_symmetry.space_group_name_H-M   'P 1'
#
loop_
_entity.id
_entity.type
_entity.pdbx_description
1 polymer ?
#
loop_
_entity_poly.entity_id
_entity_poly.type
_entity_poly.pdbx_seq_one_letter_code
_entity_poly.pdbx_strand_id
1 'polypeptide(L)'
;MDIEDTTDWLGIPTPLETCQQHIAMLEDEVQELTRQLRESRQRVFKLVEMYAEVSKERDKLRAEDEKNKNKMSELYLKNSELGNTINSLKIVKAQNDQLHRELSELRSRP
;
A
#
# COMPACT_ATOMS: atom_id res chain seq x y z
N MET A 1 56.13 16.36 48.99
CA MET A 1 55.08 15.33 48.98
C MET A 1 55.44 14.44 47.82
N ASP A 2 56.19 13.38 48.12
CA ASP A 2 56.68 12.45 47.13
C ASP A 2 55.60 11.39 46.94
N ILE A 3 55.12 11.23 45.72
CA ILE A 3 54.14 10.19 45.38
C ILE A 3 54.92 8.88 45.30
N GLU A 4 54.46 7.84 46.00
CA GLU A 4 55.04 6.49 45.92
C GLU A 4 55.01 5.99 44.47
N ASP A 5 56.12 5.41 44.03
CA ASP A 5 56.25 4.77 42.73
C ASP A 5 55.42 3.48 42.71
N THR A 6 54.22 3.55 42.13
CA THR A 6 53.27 2.42 42.06
C THR A 6 53.46 1.56 40.81
N THR A 7 54.57 1.70 40.09
CA THR A 7 54.78 1.03 38.78
C THR A 7 54.74 -0.50 38.89
N ASP A 8 55.01 -1.06 40.07
CA ASP A 8 54.98 -2.50 40.35
C ASP A 8 53.63 -3.02 40.88
N TRP A 9 52.65 -2.16 41.19
CA TRP A 9 51.41 -2.59 41.86
C TRP A 9 50.44 -3.37 40.98
N LEU A 10 50.52 -3.22 39.65
CA LEU A 10 49.53 -3.81 38.74
C LEU A 10 50.08 -4.95 37.89
N GLY A 11 51.39 -5.15 37.84
CA GLY A 11 52.04 -6.07 36.91
C GLY A 11 51.77 -5.67 35.46
N ILE A 12 52.82 -5.53 34.64
CA ILE A 12 52.60 -5.31 33.21
C ILE A 12 52.28 -6.68 32.62
N PRO A 13 51.09 -6.88 32.00
CA PRO A 13 50.75 -8.16 31.39
C PRO A 13 51.83 -8.52 30.39
N THR A 14 52.27 -9.77 30.43
CA THR A 14 53.25 -10.26 29.48
C THR A 14 52.67 -10.19 28.07
N PRO A 15 53.52 -10.11 27.03
CA PRO A 15 53.04 -10.18 25.65
C PRO A 15 52.18 -11.41 25.38
N LEU A 16 52.48 -12.55 26.02
CA LEU A 16 51.70 -13.77 25.89
C LEU A 16 50.28 -13.63 26.48
N GLU A 17 50.17 -13.09 27.70
CA GLU A 17 48.87 -12.85 28.35
C GLU A 17 48.02 -11.85 27.54
N THR A 18 48.66 -10.81 27.02
CA THR A 18 48.01 -9.83 26.13
C THR A 18 47.50 -10.50 24.86
N CYS A 19 48.32 -11.35 24.23
CA CYS A 19 47.90 -12.12 23.05
C CYS A 19 46.72 -13.05 23.35
N GLN A 20 46.73 -13.76 24.49
CA GLN A 20 45.64 -14.64 24.89
C GLN A 20 44.33 -13.87 25.11
N GLN A 21 44.40 -12.72 25.78
CA GLN A 21 43.23 -11.84 25.97
C GLN A 21 42.69 -11.34 24.63
N HIS A 22 43.57 -10.88 23.73
CA HIS A 22 43.16 -10.45 22.39
C HIS A 22 42.52 -11.58 21.58
N ILE A 23 43.04 -12.80 21.66
CA ILE A 23 42.45 -13.96 20.99
C ILE A 23 41.02 -14.19 21.51
N ALA A 24 40.83 -14.21 22.84
CA ALA A 24 39.50 -14.39 23.43
C ALA A 24 38.52 -13.27 23.01
N MET A 25 38.97 -12.01 23.00
CA MET A 25 38.15 -10.89 22.53
C MET A 25 37.74 -11.03 21.06
N LEU A 26 38.66 -11.46 20.20
CA LEU A 26 38.37 -11.67 18.78
C LEU A 26 37.42 -12.85 18.57
N GLU A 27 37.55 -13.93 19.36
CA GLU A 27 36.62 -15.06 19.33
C GLU A 27 35.20 -14.62 19.70
N ASP A 28 35.05 -13.82 20.75
CA ASP A 28 33.75 -13.26 21.16
C ASP A 28 33.17 -12.33 20.10
N GLU A 29 33.98 -11.44 19.52
CA GLU A 29 33.54 -10.51 18.48
C GLU A 29 33.10 -11.24 17.22
N VAL A 30 33.83 -12.28 16.80
CA VAL A 30 33.43 -13.13 15.65
C VAL A 30 32.12 -13.85 15.91
N GLN A 31 31.90 -14.37 17.13
CA GLN A 31 30.65 -15.02 17.50
C GLN A 31 29.48 -14.03 17.45
N GLU A 32 29.66 -12.84 18.01
CA GLU A 32 28.65 -11.79 18.05
C GLU A 32 28.30 -11.27 16.65
N LEU A 33 29.30 -11.00 15.80
CA LEU A 33 29.08 -10.62 14.40
C LEU A 33 28.36 -11.71 13.62
N THR A 34 28.69 -12.98 13.87
CA THR A 34 28.02 -14.12 13.25
C THR A 34 26.54 -14.18 13.65
N ARG A 35 26.23 -13.91 14.92
CA ARG A 35 24.85 -13.84 15.42
C ARG A 35 24.09 -12.68 14.75
N GLN A 36 24.65 -11.48 14.77
CA GLN A 36 24.04 -10.30 14.14
C GLN A 36 23.80 -10.50 12.65
N LEU A 37 24.74 -11.13 11.93
CA LEU A 37 24.60 -11.42 10.51
C LEU A 37 23.42 -12.39 10.25
N ARG A 38 23.27 -13.44 11.07
CA ARG A 38 22.14 -14.38 10.95
C ARG A 38 20.80 -13.67 11.19
N GLU A 39 20.73 -12.84 12.23
CA GLU A 39 19.52 -12.06 12.53
C GLU A 39 19.19 -11.07 11.42
N SER A 40 20.18 -10.34 10.93
CA SER A 40 20.00 -9.38 9.85
C SER A 40 19.49 -10.07 8.57
N ARG A 41 20.08 -11.22 8.21
CA ARG A 41 19.60 -12.04 7.08
C ARG A 41 18.15 -12.48 7.27
N GLN A 42 17.77 -12.90 8.47
CA GLN A 42 16.39 -13.28 8.76
C GLN A 42 15.43 -12.08 8.64
N ARG A 43 15.83 -10.90 9.13
CA ARG A 43 15.04 -9.66 9.02
C ARG A 43 14.83 -9.26 7.57
N VAL A 44 15.90 -9.30 6.75
CA VAL A 44 15.82 -9.02 5.31
C VAL A 44 14.88 -10.01 4.61
N PHE A 45 14.99 -11.30 4.90
CA PHE A 45 14.10 -12.31 4.31
C PHE A 45 12.62 -12.02 4.64
N LYS A 46 12.31 -11.78 5.92
CA LYS A 46 10.95 -11.42 6.34
C LYS A 46 10.44 -10.15 5.66
N LEU A 47 11.31 -9.14 5.51
CA LEU A 47 10.94 -7.89 4.85
C LEU A 47 10.61 -8.11 3.36
N VAL A 48 11.39 -8.95 2.67
CA VAL A 48 11.14 -9.31 1.27
C VAL A 48 9.82 -10.08 1.13
N GLU A 49 9.54 -11.02 2.04
CA GLU A 49 8.28 -11.78 2.06
C GLU A 49 7.08 -10.85 2.29
N MET A 50 7.16 -9.96 3.29
CA MET A 50 6.12 -8.96 3.55
C MET A 50 5.91 -8.03 2.35
N TYR A 51 7.00 -7.58 1.72
CA TYR A 51 6.90 -6.73 0.53
C TYR A 51 6.22 -7.45 -0.64
N ALA A 52 6.51 -8.74 -0.84
CA ALA A 52 5.87 -9.53 -1.88
C ALA A 52 4.35 -9.64 -1.66
N GLU A 53 3.91 -9.91 -0.42
CA GLU A 53 2.49 -9.99 -0.08
C GLU A 53 1.79 -8.63 -0.24
N VAL A 54 2.39 -7.54 0.24
CA VAL A 54 1.83 -6.18 0.08
C VAL A 54 1.76 -5.79 -1.40
N SER A 55 2.78 -6.13 -2.20
CA SER A 55 2.77 -5.87 -3.65
C SER A 55 1.62 -6.62 -4.34
N LYS A 56 1.42 -7.89 -3.98
CA LYS A 56 0.32 -8.70 -4.51
C LYS A 56 -1.06 -8.16 -4.13
N GLU A 57 -1.23 -7.71 -2.89
CA GLU A 57 -2.48 -7.09 -2.45
C GLU A 57 -2.74 -5.77 -3.17
N ARG A 58 -1.73 -4.91 -3.29
CA ARG A 58 -1.82 -3.66 -4.06
C ARG A 58 -2.26 -3.93 -5.50
N ASP A 59 -1.68 -4.94 -6.16
CA ASP A 59 -1.99 -5.23 -7.56
C ASP A 59 -3.42 -5.77 -7.72
N LYS A 60 -3.92 -6.56 -6.76
CA LYS A 60 -5.33 -6.96 -6.71
C LYS A 60 -6.26 -5.75 -6.56
N LEU A 61 -5.97 -4.88 -5.59
CA LEU A 61 -6.79 -3.68 -5.34
C LEU A 61 -6.82 -2.74 -6.54
N ARG A 62 -5.69 -2.59 -7.25
CA ARG A 62 -5.61 -1.81 -8.50
C ARG A 62 -6.48 -2.40 -9.61
N ALA A 63 -6.47 -3.73 -9.77
CA ALA A 63 -7.32 -4.39 -10.76
C ALA A 63 -8.82 -4.22 -10.43
N GLU A 64 -9.18 -4.28 -9.15
CA GLU A 64 -10.55 -4.05 -8.70
C GLU A 64 -10.99 -2.60 -8.89
N ASP A 65 -10.13 -1.63 -8.56
CA ASP A 65 -10.40 -0.20 -8.79
C ASP A 65 -10.63 0.10 -10.29
N GLU A 66 -9.80 -0.47 -11.16
CA GLU A 66 -9.97 -0.32 -12.61
C GLU A 66 -11.29 -0.93 -13.11
N LYS A 67 -11.65 -2.11 -12.60
CA LYS A 67 -12.96 -2.73 -12.90
C LYS A 67 -14.11 -1.85 -12.43
N ASN A 68 -14.01 -1.26 -11.24
CA ASN A 68 -15.03 -0.39 -10.68
C ASN A 68 -15.17 0.92 -11.47
N LYS A 69 -14.06 1.52 -11.91
CA LYS A 69 -14.06 2.69 -12.80
C LYS A 69 -14.75 2.41 -14.13
N ASN A 70 -14.41 1.29 -14.76
CA ASN A 70 -15.07 0.87 -16.00
C ASN A 70 -16.56 0.66 -15.77
N LYS A 71 -16.94 -0.01 -14.67
CA LYS A 71 -18.34 -0.22 -14.35
C LYS A 71 -19.10 1.09 -14.12
N MET A 72 -18.46 2.03 -13.45
CA MET A 72 -19.02 3.36 -13.19
C MET A 72 -19.23 4.12 -14.51
N SER A 73 -18.27 4.06 -15.43
CA SER A 73 -18.38 4.66 -16.76
C SER A 73 -19.56 4.09 -17.57
N GLU A 74 -19.71 2.76 -17.58
CA GLU A 74 -20.87 2.10 -18.21
C GLU A 74 -22.20 2.57 -17.62
N LEU A 75 -22.27 2.69 -16.28
CA LEU A 75 -23.47 3.14 -15.60
C LEU A 75 -23.80 4.60 -15.93
N TYR A 76 -22.80 5.47 -16.02
CA TYR A 76 -23.00 6.86 -16.44
C TYR A 76 -23.50 6.97 -17.88
N LEU A 77 -22.94 6.18 -18.80
CA LEU A 77 -23.40 6.14 -20.19
C LEU A 77 -24.87 5.70 -20.25
N LYS A 78 -25.20 4.58 -19.60
CA LYS A 78 -26.56 4.05 -19.55
C LYS A 78 -27.54 5.03 -18.90
N ASN A 79 -27.12 5.73 -17.86
CA ASN A 79 -27.96 6.74 -17.21
C ASN A 79 -28.24 7.93 -18.14
N SER A 80 -27.25 8.34 -18.93
CA SER A 80 -27.43 9.38 -19.96
C SER A 80 -28.40 8.94 -21.06
N GLU A 81 -28.26 7.71 -21.57
CA GLU A 81 -29.19 7.13 -22.57
C GLU A 81 -30.63 7.05 -22.06
N LEU A 82 -30.81 6.62 -20.80
CA LEU A 82 -32.11 6.61 -20.14
C LEU A 82 -32.67 8.03 -19.98
N GLY A 83 -31.84 8.99 -19.59
CA GLY A 83 -32.22 10.41 -19.51
C GLY A 83 -32.72 10.96 -20.84
N ASN A 84 -32.03 10.65 -21.94
CA ASN A 84 -32.43 11.04 -23.29
C ASN A 84 -33.76 10.40 -23.69
N THR A 85 -33.94 9.11 -23.39
CA THR A 85 -35.17 8.38 -23.68
C THR A 85 -36.35 8.97 -22.90
N ILE A 86 -36.17 9.27 -21.61
CA ILE A 86 -37.17 9.94 -20.78
C ILE A 86 -37.55 11.30 -21.37
N ASN A 87 -36.56 12.08 -21.83
CA ASN A 87 -36.84 13.37 -22.45
C ASN A 87 -37.66 13.24 -23.73
N SER A 88 -37.29 12.31 -24.61
CA SER A 88 -38.07 12.02 -25.83
C SER A 88 -39.50 11.58 -25.51
N LEU A 89 -39.69 10.72 -24.51
CA LEU A 89 -41.02 10.29 -24.07
C LEU A 89 -41.85 11.44 -23.50
N LYS A 90 -41.24 12.38 -22.77
CA LYS A 90 -41.93 13.60 -22.30
C LYS A 90 -42.43 14.46 -23.46
N ILE A 91 -41.62 14.60 -24.52
CA ILE A 91 -42.00 15.33 -25.74
C ILE A 91 -43.18 14.64 -26.43
N VAL A 92 -43.09 13.33 -26.66
CA VAL A 92 -44.17 12.55 -27.29
C VAL A 92 -45.46 12.63 -26.48
N LYS A 93 -45.37 12.57 -25.14
CA LYS A 93 -46.53 12.75 -24.26
C LYS A 93 -47.16 14.13 -24.44
N ALA A 94 -46.36 15.20 -24.45
CA ALA A 94 -46.87 16.56 -24.62
C ALA A 94 -47.56 16.75 -25.98
N GLN A 95 -46.99 16.18 -27.05
CA GLN A 95 -47.62 16.18 -28.38
C GLN A 95 -48.95 15.43 -28.38
N ASN A 96 -49.01 14.27 -27.73
CA ASN A 96 -50.23 13.50 -27.62
C ASN A 96 -51.33 14.25 -26.85
N ASP A 97 -50.97 14.88 -25.72
CA ASP A 97 -51.88 15.71 -24.93
C ASP A 97 -52.39 16.93 -25.72
N GLN A 98 -51.58 17.46 -26.64
CA GLN A 98 -52.01 18.53 -27.56
C GLN A 98 -52.97 18.01 -28.62
N LEU A 99 -52.64 16.92 -29.32
CA LEU A 99 -53.51 16.31 -30.33
C LEU A 99 -54.87 15.91 -29.76
N HIS A 100 -54.90 15.38 -28.53
CA HIS A 100 -56.16 15.06 -27.84
C HIS A 100 -57.02 16.30 -27.57
N ARG A 101 -56.42 17.46 -27.26
CA ARG A 101 -57.14 18.73 -27.10
C ARG A 101 -57.72 19.21 -28.42
N GLU A 102 -56.90 19.25 -29.48
CA GLU A 102 -57.33 19.66 -30.82
C GLU A 102 -58.46 18.78 -31.37
N LEU A 103 -58.37 17.46 -31.17
CA LEU A 103 -59.44 16.51 -31.53
C LEU A 103 -60.74 16.79 -30.76
N SER A 104 -60.65 17.14 -29.49
CA SER A 104 -61.82 17.46 -28.66
C SER A 104 -62.49 18.76 -29.12
N GLU A 105 -61.69 19.78 -29.45
CA GLU A 105 -62.18 21.04 -29.99
C GLU A 105 -62.87 20.85 -31.35
N LEU A 106 -62.26 20.10 -32.27
CA LEU A 106 -62.85 19.78 -33.58
C LEU A 106 -64.18 19.02 -33.45
N ARG A 107 -64.27 18.09 -32.51
CA ARG A 107 -65.52 17.34 -32.25
C ARG A 107 -66.62 18.20 -31.63
N SER A 108 -66.27 19.31 -31.00
CA SER A 108 -67.22 20.24 -30.37
C SER A 108 -67.73 21.33 -31.32
N ARG A 109 -67.13 21.47 -32.52
CA ARG A 109 -67.60 22.42 -33.53
C ARG A 109 -68.91 21.91 -34.18
N PRO A 110 -69.93 22.77 -34.32
CA PRO A 110 -71.22 22.44 -34.93
C PRO A 110 -71.12 22.17 -36.45
#